data_AF-A0A0P6VNQ5-F1
#
_entry.id   AF-A0A0P6VNQ5-F1
#
_cell.length_a   1.000
_cell.length_b   1.000
_cell.length_c   1.000
_cell.angle_alpha   90.00
_cell.angle_beta   90.00
_cell.angle_gamma   90.00
#
_symmetry.space_group_name_H-M   'P 1'
#
loop_
_entity.id
_entity.type
_entity.pdbx_description
1 polymer ?
#
loop_
_entity_poly.entity_id
_entity_poly.type
_entity_poly.pdbx_seq_one_letter_code
_entity_poly.pdbx_strand_id
1 'polypeptide(L)'
;MATFFTAGFLAADFLVADFLVAFFATAFLAIFLTAFLAVFLAAAFLVAFFAVFFTAFLAAVFLAAFFAVFFTAFLAVAFFAVFLTAFLAAVFFAAFLAAVFFTAFLAVDFFFAAFAVAM
;
A
#
# COMPACT_ATOMS: atom_id res chain seq x y z
N MET A 1 -1.21 1.55 -83.92
CA MET A 1 -0.02 1.72 -83.05
C MET A 1 -0.21 2.85 -82.04
N ALA A 2 -0.66 4.05 -82.44
CA ALA A 2 -0.90 5.17 -81.52
C ALA A 2 -1.90 4.86 -80.38
N THR A 3 -3.00 4.17 -80.68
CA THR A 3 -4.04 3.80 -79.70
C THR A 3 -3.56 2.81 -78.63
N PHE A 4 -2.62 1.93 -78.98
CA PHE A 4 -2.02 0.97 -78.05
C PHE A 4 -1.07 1.68 -77.08
N PHE A 5 -0.27 2.62 -77.58
CA PHE A 5 0.63 3.44 -76.74
C PHE A 5 -0.15 4.30 -75.74
N THR A 6 -1.25 4.94 -76.17
CA THR A 6 -2.09 5.72 -75.27
C THR A 6 -2.78 4.85 -74.21
N ALA A 7 -3.26 3.66 -74.57
CA ALA A 7 -3.87 2.75 -73.61
C ALA A 7 -2.85 2.24 -72.57
N GLY A 8 -1.63 1.92 -73.00
CA GLY A 8 -0.55 1.54 -72.09
C GLY A 8 -0.12 2.67 -71.14
N PHE A 9 -0.07 3.91 -71.64
CA PHE A 9 0.25 5.08 -70.83
C PHE A 9 -0.80 5.36 -69.75
N LEU A 10 -2.10 5.35 -70.10
CA LEU A 10 -3.18 5.51 -69.11
C LEU A 10 -3.18 4.41 -68.04
N ALA A 11 -2.90 3.17 -68.42
CA ALA A 11 -2.83 2.06 -67.47
C ALA A 11 -1.65 2.19 -66.49
N ALA A 12 -0.50 2.67 -66.97
CA ALA A 12 0.66 2.93 -66.13
C ALA A 12 0.40 4.08 -65.14
N ASP A 13 -0.17 5.19 -65.62
CA ASP A 13 -0.52 6.34 -64.77
C ASP A 13 -1.56 5.97 -63.71
N PHE A 14 -2.57 5.17 -64.07
CA PHE A 14 -3.57 4.67 -63.13
C PHE A 14 -2.94 3.78 -62.04
N LEU A 15 -2.03 2.88 -62.42
CA LEU A 15 -1.32 2.02 -61.46
C LEU A 15 -0.44 2.83 -60.50
N VAL A 16 0.24 3.86 -61.01
CA VAL A 16 1.05 4.76 -60.18
C VAL A 16 0.19 5.55 -59.21
N ALA A 17 -0.98 6.04 -59.66
CA ALA A 17 -1.92 6.76 -58.81
C ALA A 17 -2.48 5.87 -57.69
N ASP A 18 -2.96 4.67 -58.02
CA ASP A 18 -3.46 3.70 -57.04
C ASP A 18 -2.38 3.27 -56.06
N PHE A 19 -1.14 3.06 -56.54
CA PHE A 19 -0.01 2.75 -55.67
C PHE A 19 0.30 3.89 -54.69
N LEU A 20 0.33 5.15 -55.16
CA LEU A 20 0.58 6.29 -54.29
C LEU A 20 -0.52 6.43 -53.23
N VAL A 21 -1.79 6.32 -53.63
CA VAL A 21 -2.94 6.42 -52.73
C VAL A 21 -2.87 5.31 -51.67
N ALA A 22 -2.62 4.07 -52.08
CA ALA A 22 -2.45 2.96 -51.16
C ALA A 22 -1.27 3.23 -50.21
N PHE A 23 -0.09 3.57 -50.73
CA PHE A 23 1.11 3.80 -49.92
C PHE A 23 0.91 4.90 -48.87
N PHE A 24 0.35 6.05 -49.26
CA PHE A 24 0.06 7.14 -48.33
C PHE A 24 -1.02 6.77 -47.31
N ALA A 25 -2.07 6.04 -47.72
CA ALA A 25 -3.08 5.57 -46.79
C ALA A 25 -2.50 4.60 -45.76
N THR A 26 -1.67 3.63 -46.18
CA THR A 26 -1.03 2.68 -45.26
C THR A 26 -0.03 3.38 -44.34
N ALA A 27 0.80 4.29 -44.87
CA ALA A 27 1.77 5.04 -44.09
C ALA A 27 1.08 5.96 -43.07
N PHE A 28 0.06 6.69 -43.50
CA PHE A 28 -0.75 7.54 -42.62
C PHE A 28 -1.42 6.71 -41.52
N LEU A 29 -2.08 5.60 -41.89
CA LEU A 29 -2.78 4.76 -40.92
C LEU A 29 -1.80 4.15 -39.91
N ALA A 30 -0.64 3.69 -40.35
CA ALA A 30 0.39 3.15 -39.47
C ALA A 30 0.92 4.20 -38.48
N ILE A 31 1.22 5.41 -38.95
CA ILE A 31 1.71 6.51 -38.11
C ILE A 31 0.61 6.98 -37.15
N PHE A 32 -0.61 7.17 -37.65
CA PHE A 32 -1.74 7.59 -36.84
C PHE A 32 -2.02 6.57 -35.74
N LEU A 33 -2.12 5.29 -36.08
CA LEU A 33 -2.45 4.25 -35.12
C LEU A 33 -1.35 4.09 -34.08
N THR A 34 -0.08 4.10 -34.48
CA THR A 34 1.04 4.00 -33.52
C THR A 34 1.08 5.21 -32.58
N ALA A 35 0.95 6.43 -33.10
CA ALA A 35 0.93 7.64 -32.27
C ALA A 35 -0.29 7.69 -31.35
N PHE A 36 -1.48 7.39 -31.88
CA PHE A 36 -2.72 7.35 -31.10
C PHE A 36 -2.64 6.32 -29.98
N LEU A 37 -2.21 5.09 -30.29
CA LEU A 37 -2.13 4.02 -29.31
C LEU A 37 -1.06 4.32 -28.26
N ALA A 38 0.09 4.88 -28.64
CA ALA A 38 1.13 5.30 -27.71
C ALA A 38 0.62 6.35 -26.73
N VAL A 39 -0.04 7.41 -27.23
CA VAL A 39 -0.57 8.48 -26.38
C VAL A 39 -1.73 7.98 -25.52
N PHE A 40 -2.69 7.28 -26.10
CA PHE A 40 -3.85 6.75 -25.37
C PHE A 40 -3.43 5.78 -24.28
N LEU A 41 -2.56 4.82 -24.61
CA LEU A 41 -2.11 3.81 -23.66
C LEU A 41 -1.23 4.42 -22.57
N ALA A 42 -0.25 5.26 -22.93
CA ALA A 42 0.67 5.85 -21.96
C ALA A 42 -0.01 6.90 -21.07
N ALA A 43 -0.71 7.88 -21.67
CA ALA A 43 -1.21 9.04 -20.94
C ALA A 43 -2.59 8.81 -20.33
N ALA A 44 -3.52 8.19 -21.07
CA ALA A 44 -4.87 8.03 -20.58
C ALA A 44 -5.02 6.75 -19.76
N PHE A 45 -4.62 5.60 -20.31
CA PHE A 45 -4.82 4.34 -19.61
C PHE A 45 -3.81 4.18 -18.49
N LEU A 46 -2.50 4.18 -18.75
CA LEU A 46 -1.51 3.89 -17.71
C LEU A 46 -1.54 4.93 -16.59
N VAL A 47 -1.41 6.22 -16.92
CA VAL A 47 -1.32 7.25 -15.86
C VAL A 47 -2.64 7.35 -15.09
N ALA A 48 -3.80 7.46 -15.74
CA ALA A 48 -5.04 7.64 -14.98
C ALA A 48 -5.45 6.35 -14.25
N PHE A 49 -5.36 5.18 -14.90
CA PHE A 49 -5.71 3.92 -14.26
C PHE A 49 -4.76 3.61 -13.11
N PHE A 50 -3.44 3.57 -13.34
CA PHE A 50 -2.51 3.23 -12.27
C PHE A 50 -2.45 4.32 -11.20
N ALA A 51 -2.48 5.61 -11.54
CA ALA A 51 -2.47 6.63 -10.50
C ALA A 51 -3.73 6.53 -9.65
N VAL A 52 -4.93 6.56 -10.24
CA VAL A 52 -6.18 6.59 -9.47
C VAL A 52 -6.44 5.25 -8.78
N PHE A 53 -6.37 4.14 -9.52
CA PHE A 53 -6.65 2.81 -8.96
C PHE A 53 -5.63 2.47 -7.88
N PHE A 54 -4.34 2.60 -8.16
CA PHE A 54 -3.31 2.17 -7.22
C PHE A 54 -3.23 3.10 -6.01
N THR A 55 -3.38 4.42 -6.18
CA THR A 55 -3.42 5.33 -5.01
C THR A 55 -4.67 5.13 -4.17
N ALA A 56 -5.86 5.05 -4.78
CA ALA A 56 -7.10 4.86 -4.03
C ALA A 56 -7.12 3.49 -3.33
N PHE A 57 -6.74 2.42 -4.04
CA PHE A 57 -6.70 1.08 -3.47
C PHE A 57 -5.65 0.95 -2.36
N LEU A 58 -4.42 1.40 -2.63
CA LEU A 58 -3.33 1.28 -1.66
C LEU A 58 -3.55 2.19 -0.45
N ALA A 59 -4.03 3.42 -0.64
CA ALA A 59 -4.26 4.34 0.47
C ALA A 59 -5.50 3.98 1.29
N ALA A 60 -6.65 3.76 0.63
CA ALA A 60 -7.91 3.59 1.34
C ALA A 60 -8.10 2.17 1.85
N VAL A 61 -7.79 1.15 1.04
CA VAL A 61 -8.05 -0.24 1.42
C VAL A 61 -6.88 -0.80 2.19
N PHE A 62 -5.69 -0.78 1.60
CA PHE A 62 -4.54 -1.39 2.25
C PHE A 62 -4.11 -0.56 3.46
N LEU A 63 -3.71 0.70 3.28
CA LEU A 63 -3.13 1.48 4.36
C LEU A 63 -4.16 1.72 5.49
N ALA A 64 -5.31 2.32 5.19
CA ALA A 64 -6.25 2.69 6.24
C ALA A 64 -6.84 1.47 6.95
N ALA A 65 -7.34 0.46 6.21
CA ALA A 65 -7.99 -0.68 6.86
C ALA A 65 -6.96 -1.61 7.55
N PHE A 66 -5.83 -1.91 6.91
CA PHE A 66 -4.80 -2.77 7.52
C PHE A 66 -4.23 -2.11 8.77
N PHE A 67 -3.81 -0.84 8.69
CA PHE A 67 -3.22 -0.18 9.86
C PHE A 67 -4.26 0.06 10.94
N ALA A 68 -5.50 0.41 10.62
CA ALA A 68 -6.54 0.55 11.64
C ALA A 68 -6.78 -0.78 12.36
N VAL A 69 -7.02 -1.87 11.64
CA VAL A 69 -7.28 -3.17 12.27
C VAL A 69 -6.05 -3.67 13.02
N PHE A 70 -4.86 -3.62 12.42
CA PHE A 70 -3.63 -4.07 13.03
C PHE A 70 -3.31 -3.29 14.30
N PHE A 71 -3.30 -1.94 14.25
CA PHE A 71 -3.00 -1.14 15.44
C PHE A 71 -4.07 -1.29 16.52
N THR A 72 -5.35 -1.38 16.16
CA THR A 72 -6.40 -1.55 17.17
C THR A 72 -6.31 -2.92 17.85
N ALA A 73 -6.17 -3.99 17.08
CA ALA A 73 -6.08 -5.34 17.63
C ALA A 73 -4.78 -5.56 18.41
N PHE A 74 -3.63 -5.18 17.82
CA PHE A 74 -2.34 -5.43 18.45
C PHE A 74 -2.07 -4.46 19.59
N LEU A 75 -2.15 -3.15 19.33
CA LEU A 75 -1.73 -2.15 20.31
C LEU A 75 -2.76 -2.00 21.42
N ALA A 76 -4.04 -1.82 21.08
CA ALA A 76 -5.07 -1.57 22.09
C ALA A 76 -5.40 -2.84 22.90
N VAL A 77 -5.61 -3.97 22.22
CA VAL A 77 -6.03 -5.19 22.92
C VAL A 77 -4.82 -5.94 23.49
N ALA A 78 -3.90 -6.40 22.65
CA ALA A 78 -2.82 -7.26 23.13
C ALA A 78 -1.83 -6.51 24.05
N PHE A 79 -1.39 -5.32 23.65
CA PHE A 79 -0.39 -4.59 24.43
C PHE A 79 -1.00 -3.85 25.63
N PHE A 80 -1.97 -2.96 25.43
CA PHE A 80 -2.52 -2.17 26.54
C PHE A 80 -3.43 -2.99 27.46
N ALA A 81 -4.44 -3.69 26.92
CA ALA A 81 -5.42 -4.35 27.77
C ALA A 81 -4.91 -5.64 28.43
N VAL A 82 -4.08 -6.41 27.73
CA VAL A 82 -3.59 -7.68 28.28
C VAL A 82 -2.23 -7.49 28.96
N PHE A 83 -1.22 -7.10 28.18
CA PHE A 83 0.16 -7.06 28.71
C PHE A 83 0.33 -6.01 29.81
N LEU A 84 -0.07 -4.76 29.57
CA LEU A 84 0.15 -3.69 30.53
C LEU A 84 -0.66 -3.89 31.82
N THR A 85 -1.91 -4.34 31.71
CA THR A 85 -2.75 -4.64 32.87
C THR A 85 -2.17 -5.79 33.70
N ALA A 86 -1.73 -6.88 33.06
CA ALA A 86 -1.11 -8.00 33.76
C ALA A 86 0.21 -7.59 34.42
N PHE A 87 1.05 -6.84 33.72
CA PHE A 87 2.31 -6.32 34.23
C PHE A 87 2.09 -5.43 35.46
N LEU A 88 1.17 -4.48 35.36
CA LEU A 88 0.90 -3.55 36.46
C LEU A 88 0.31 -4.26 37.67
N ALA A 89 -0.59 -5.22 37.45
CA ALA A 89 -1.14 -6.05 38.52
C ALA A 89 -0.05 -6.86 39.22
N ALA A 90 0.85 -7.49 38.46
CA ALA A 90 1.95 -8.27 39.02
C ALA A 90 2.92 -7.40 39.83
N VAL A 91 3.32 -6.24 39.30
CA VAL A 91 4.22 -5.30 39.98
C VAL A 91 3.57 -4.76 41.25
N PHE A 92 2.31 -4.35 41.18
CA PHE A 92 1.57 -3.85 42.34
C PHE A 92 1.44 -4.92 43.42
N PHE A 93 1.08 -6.14 43.05
CA PHE A 93 0.95 -7.25 43.98
C PHE A 93 2.28 -7.60 44.65
N ALA A 94 3.38 -7.64 43.88
CA ALA A 94 4.71 -7.88 44.41
C ALA A 94 5.15 -6.78 45.40
N ALA A 95 4.91 -5.51 45.07
CA ALA A 95 5.21 -4.38 45.94
C ALA A 95 4.38 -4.41 47.23
N PHE A 96 3.08 -4.72 47.13
CA PHE A 96 2.20 -4.87 48.28
C PHE A 96 2.68 -5.98 49.21
N LEU A 97 3.01 -7.16 48.66
CA LEU A 97 3.49 -8.29 49.46
C LEU A 97 4.82 -7.97 50.16
N ALA A 98 5.74 -7.31 49.46
CA ALA A 98 7.00 -6.86 50.03
C ALA A 98 6.81 -5.87 51.18
N ALA A 99 5.90 -4.90 51.01
CA ALA A 99 5.57 -3.93 52.05
C ALA A 99 4.97 -4.60 53.30
N VAL A 100 3.97 -5.48 53.11
CA VAL A 100 3.32 -6.22 54.22
C VAL A 100 4.35 -7.07 54.97
N PHE A 101 5.19 -7.81 54.24
CA PHE A 101 6.25 -8.63 54.84
C PHE A 101 7.21 -7.77 55.67
N PHE A 102 7.68 -6.65 55.10
CA PHE A 102 8.62 -5.76 55.78
C PHE A 102 8.00 -5.13 57.03
N THR A 103 6.75 -4.68 56.97
CA THR A 103 6.02 -4.16 58.14
C THR A 103 5.86 -5.22 59.23
N ALA A 104 5.50 -6.46 58.86
CA ALA A 104 5.37 -7.56 59.82
C ALA A 104 6.71 -7.90 60.48
N PHE A 105 7.79 -7.95 59.69
CA PHE A 105 9.14 -8.21 60.18
C PHE A 105 9.57 -7.16 61.21
N LEU A 106 9.43 -5.87 60.89
CA LEU A 106 9.75 -4.78 61.82
C LEU A 106 8.90 -4.81 63.10
N ALA A 107 7.63 -5.18 62.99
CA ALA A 107 6.74 -5.28 64.16
C ALA A 107 7.21 -6.39 65.12
N VAL A 108 7.66 -7.52 64.58
CA VAL A 108 8.21 -8.63 65.38
C VAL A 108 9.51 -8.22 66.06
N ASP A 109 10.44 -7.59 65.33
CA ASP A 109 11.69 -7.09 65.91
C ASP A 109 11.45 -6.07 67.03
N PHE A 110 10.52 -5.14 66.81
CA PHE A 110 10.14 -4.17 67.84
C PHE A 110 9.54 -4.84 69.08
N PHE A 111 8.68 -5.85 68.89
CA PHE A 111 8.11 -6.62 69.99
C PHE A 111 9.19 -7.32 70.82
N PHE A 112 10.15 -8.00 70.17
CA PHE A 112 11.26 -8.64 70.87
C PHE A 112 12.17 -7.63 71.59
N ALA A 113 12.48 -6.50 70.95
CA ALA A 113 13.26 -5.44 71.58
C ALA A 113 12.55 -4.88 72.83
N ALA A 114 11.24 -4.63 72.76
CA ALA A 114 10.46 -4.15 73.89
C ALA A 114 10.41 -5.18 75.03
N PHE A 115 10.22 -6.47 74.72
CA PHE A 115 10.24 -7.54 75.70
C PHE A 115 11.60 -7.66 76.40
N ALA A 116 12.70 -7.58 75.66
CA ALA A 116 14.06 -7.67 76.21
C ALA A 116 14.40 -6.51 77.17
N VAL A 117 13.84 -5.32 76.96
CA VAL A 117 14.01 -4.17 77.87
C VAL A 117 13.15 -4.27 79.13
N ALA A 118 12.06 -5.06 79.08
CA ALA A 118 11.11 -5.21 80.18
C ALA A 118 11.46 -6.34 81.17
N MET A 119 12.46 -7.17 80.87
CA MET A 119 12.92 -8.29 81.70
C MET A 119 14.19 -7.93 82.48
#